data_AF-A0A957Y4W1-F1
#
_entry.id   AF-A0A957Y4W1-F1
#
_cell.length_a   1.000
_cell.length_b   1.000
_cell.length_c   1.000
_cell.angle_alpha   90.00
_cell.angle_beta   90.00
_cell.angle_gamma   90.00
#
_symmetry.space_group_name_H-M   'P 1'
#
loop_
_entity.id
_entity.type
_entity.pdbx_description
1 polymer ?
#
loop_
_entity_poly.entity_id
_entity_poly.type
_entity_poly.pdbx_seq_one_letter_code
_entity_poly.pdbx_strand_id
1 'polypeptide(L)'
;MLDLNRIRSQFPALSLQAAGQPAVFLDNPGGTQVTQSVIDAVTGYLATSNANRGGAFATAQRSDAVIADAHQAAADLLGAASPREIAFGPNMTTLTFSLSRALGRQLGPGDEIV
;
A
#
# COMPACT_ATOMS: atom_id res chain seq x y z
N MET A 1 -6.64 -23.19 -12.77
CA MET A 1 -6.70 -23.80 -11.43
C MET A 1 -5.70 -23.08 -10.53
N LEU A 2 -6.03 -22.87 -9.26
CA LEU A 2 -5.18 -22.17 -8.29
C LEU A 2 -4.05 -23.11 -7.80
N ASP A 3 -2.78 -22.69 -7.92
CA ASP A 3 -1.62 -23.45 -7.43
C ASP A 3 -1.12 -22.88 -6.10
N LEU A 4 -1.46 -23.56 -5.00
CA LEU A 4 -1.12 -23.12 -3.65
C LEU A 4 0.38 -23.20 -3.35
N ASN A 5 1.10 -24.16 -3.92
CA ASN A 5 2.53 -24.31 -3.66
C ASN A 5 3.29 -23.13 -4.28
N ARG A 6 2.93 -22.78 -5.53
CA ARG A 6 3.48 -21.61 -6.22
C ARG A 6 3.13 -20.30 -5.50
N ILE A 7 1.93 -20.16 -4.95
CA ILE A 7 1.53 -18.95 -4.22
C ILE A 7 2.31 -18.85 -2.90
N ARG A 8 2.34 -19.92 -2.11
CA ARG A 8 3.03 -19.94 -0.81
C ARG A 8 4.53 -19.70 -0.95
N SER A 9 5.15 -20.19 -2.02
CA SER A 9 6.57 -19.94 -2.29
C SER A 9 6.91 -18.46 -2.54
N GLN A 10 5.92 -17.60 -2.80
CA GLN A 10 6.14 -16.16 -2.94
C GLN A 10 6.31 -15.45 -1.61
N PHE A 11 6.00 -16.08 -0.47
CA PHE A 11 6.03 -15.46 0.86
C PHE A 11 7.18 -16.05 1.70
N PRO A 12 8.34 -15.38 1.80
CA PRO A 12 9.49 -15.92 2.52
C PRO A 12 9.20 -16.25 3.99
N ALA A 13 8.30 -15.49 4.63
CA ALA A 13 7.92 -15.72 6.01
C ALA A 13 7.32 -17.12 6.27
N LEU A 14 6.72 -17.75 5.24
CA LEU A 14 6.08 -19.07 5.38
C LEU A 14 7.08 -20.23 5.48
N SER A 15 8.37 -20.02 5.22
CA SER A 15 9.42 -21.02 5.46
C SER A 15 10.08 -20.89 6.84
N LEU A 16 9.68 -19.90 7.65
CA LEU A 16 10.23 -19.70 8.98
C LEU A 16 9.78 -20.79 9.94
N GLN A 17 10.57 -20.97 11.01
CA GLN A 17 10.20 -21.79 12.15
C GLN A 17 9.89 -20.90 13.36
N ALA A 18 8.89 -21.29 14.14
CA ALA A 18 8.54 -20.72 15.42
C ALA A 18 8.54 -21.83 16.47
N ALA A 19 9.29 -21.65 17.57
CA ALA A 19 9.44 -22.66 18.63
C ALA A 19 9.84 -24.07 18.09
N GLY A 20 10.70 -24.12 17.08
CA GLY A 20 11.17 -25.36 16.46
C GLY A 20 10.14 -26.08 15.57
N GLN A 21 9.01 -25.45 15.27
CA GLN A 21 7.97 -25.96 14.36
C GLN A 21 7.78 -25.01 13.17
N PRO A 22 7.26 -25.48 12.02
CA PRO A 22 6.91 -24.60 10.91
C PRO A 22 5.95 -23.50 11.35
N ALA A 23 6.24 -22.25 10.99
CA ALA A 23 5.40 -21.11 11.35
C ALA A 23 4.03 -21.19 10.64
N VAL A 24 2.96 -20.96 11.40
CA VAL A 24 1.58 -20.90 10.89
C VAL A 24 0.97 -19.56 11.28
N PHE A 25 0.67 -18.73 10.27
CA PHE A 25 0.11 -17.40 10.45
C PHE A 25 -1.40 -17.43 10.22
N LEU A 26 -2.19 -17.35 11.29
CA LEU A 26 -3.66 -17.36 11.25
C LEU A 26 -4.29 -16.04 11.69
N ASP A 27 -3.50 -14.97 11.78
CA ASP A 27 -3.95 -13.63 12.20
C ASP A 27 -3.67 -12.57 11.12
N ASN A 28 -4.20 -12.78 9.93
CA ASN A 28 -4.11 -11.78 8.85
C ASN A 28 -4.76 -10.43 9.21
N PRO A 29 -5.84 -10.35 10.02
CA PRO A 29 -6.37 -9.06 10.49
C PRO A 29 -5.37 -8.26 11.34
N GLY A 30 -4.52 -8.93 12.13
CA GLY A 30 -3.42 -8.28 12.87
C GLY A 30 -2.25 -7.84 12.00
N GLY A 31 -2.08 -8.44 10.82
CA GLY A 31 -1.08 -8.08 9.84
C GLY A 31 -0.82 -9.20 8.83
N THR A 32 -0.48 -8.84 7.60
CA THR A 32 -0.21 -9.80 6.53
C THR A 32 1.29 -10.00 6.32
N GLN A 33 1.68 -11.20 5.87
CA GLN A 33 3.02 -11.43 5.36
C GLN A 33 3.14 -10.85 3.95
N VAL A 34 4.33 -10.37 3.59
CA VAL A 34 4.60 -9.76 2.28
C VAL A 34 5.24 -10.76 1.32
N THR A 35 4.97 -10.59 0.02
CA THR A 35 5.64 -11.39 -1.02
C THR A 35 7.06 -10.89 -1.26
N GLN A 36 7.91 -11.76 -1.81
CA GLN A 36 9.28 -11.40 -2.22
C GLN A 36 9.29 -10.21 -3.19
N SER A 37 8.33 -10.16 -4.13
CA SER A 37 8.21 -9.05 -5.08
C SER A 37 8.00 -7.68 -4.42
N VAL A 38 7.30 -7.63 -3.28
CA VAL A 38 7.10 -6.38 -2.52
C VAL A 38 8.40 -5.98 -1.83
N ILE A 39 9.11 -6.94 -1.25
CA ILE A 39 10.42 -6.72 -0.63
C ILE A 39 11.41 -6.19 -1.68
N ASP A 40 11.46 -6.80 -2.85
CA ASP A 40 12.33 -6.40 -3.95
C ASP A 40 12.00 -5.00 -4.49
N ALA A 41 10.71 -4.66 -4.59
CA ALA A 41 10.29 -3.32 -5.03
C ALA A 41 10.70 -2.24 -4.03
N VAL A 42 10.47 -2.46 -2.73
CA VAL A 42 10.86 -1.51 -1.67
C VAL A 42 12.38 -1.36 -1.61
N THR A 43 13.12 -2.46 -1.60
CA THR A 43 14.59 -2.43 -1.55
C THR A 43 15.18 -1.80 -2.81
N GLY A 44 14.64 -2.12 -3.99
CA GLY A 44 15.03 -1.53 -5.27
C GLY A 44 14.81 -0.01 -5.31
N TYR A 45 13.66 0.47 -4.81
CA TYR A 45 13.41 1.91 -4.66
C TYR A 45 14.45 2.57 -3.76
N LEU A 46 14.69 2.00 -2.57
CA LEU A 46 15.64 2.55 -1.61
C LEU A 46 17.08 2.60 -2.16
N ALA A 47 17.47 1.58 -2.92
CA ALA A 47 18.81 1.48 -3.49
C ALA A 47 19.04 2.44 -4.69
N THR A 48 18.00 2.75 -5.46
CA THR A 48 18.19 3.37 -6.80
C THR A 48 17.40 4.65 -7.05
N SER A 49 16.40 4.95 -6.23
CA SER A 49 15.42 6.00 -6.51
C SER A 49 15.19 6.96 -5.35
N ASN A 50 15.46 6.57 -4.11
CA ASN A 50 15.13 7.35 -2.91
C ASN A 50 15.58 8.83 -2.97
N ALA A 51 14.60 9.72 -3.11
CA ALA A 51 14.77 11.16 -3.14
C ALA A 51 13.44 11.88 -2.91
N ASN A 52 13.52 13.13 -2.47
CA ASN A 52 12.37 14.04 -2.47
C ASN A 52 11.89 14.30 -3.92
N ARG A 53 10.58 14.51 -4.05
CA ARG A 53 9.89 14.77 -5.32
C ARG A 53 10.21 16.15 -5.92
N GLY A 54 10.01 16.27 -7.23
CA GLY A 54 10.07 17.55 -7.95
C GLY A 54 11.47 18.09 -8.24
N GLY A 55 12.51 17.31 -7.95
CA GLY A 55 13.89 17.62 -8.33
C GLY A 55 14.18 17.30 -9.80
N ALA A 56 15.10 18.05 -10.42
CA ALA A 56 15.51 17.80 -11.81
C ALA A 56 16.50 16.62 -11.96
N PHE A 57 17.01 16.07 -10.86
CA PHE A 57 18.00 14.99 -10.86
C PHE A 57 17.35 13.61 -10.97
N ALA A 58 18.12 12.63 -11.44
CA ALA A 58 17.59 11.33 -11.87
C ALA A 58 16.79 10.58 -10.79
N THR A 59 17.22 10.59 -9.53
CA THR A 59 16.51 9.87 -8.45
C THR A 59 15.17 10.54 -8.12
N ALA A 60 15.07 11.87 -8.14
CA ALA A 60 13.79 12.56 -7.97
C ALA A 60 12.80 12.22 -9.09
N GLN A 61 13.25 12.19 -10.35
CA GLN A 61 12.42 11.78 -11.49
C GLN A 61 11.94 10.33 -11.36
N ARG A 62 12.80 9.42 -10.88
CA ARG A 62 12.43 8.03 -10.61
C ARG A 62 11.41 7.91 -9.48
N SER A 63 11.58 8.67 -8.38
CA SER A 63 10.58 8.73 -7.31
C SER A 63 9.23 9.20 -7.83
N ASP A 64 9.21 10.25 -8.65
CA ASP A 64 7.96 10.76 -9.23
C ASP A 64 7.30 9.74 -10.17
N ALA A 65 8.08 9.00 -10.96
CA ALA A 65 7.55 7.90 -11.78
C ALA A 65 6.95 6.77 -10.94
N VAL A 66 7.65 6.31 -9.89
CA VAL A 66 7.15 5.27 -8.98
C VAL A 66 5.83 5.68 -8.31
N ILE A 67 5.71 6.96 -7.92
CA ILE A 67 4.48 7.49 -7.34
C ILE A 67 3.35 7.49 -8.38
N ALA A 68 3.62 7.95 -9.61
CA ALA A 68 2.63 7.95 -10.68
C ALA A 68 2.11 6.54 -11.00
N ASP A 69 3.01 5.56 -11.09
CA ASP A 69 2.67 4.16 -11.34
C ASP A 69 1.85 3.58 -10.18
N ALA A 70 2.18 3.92 -8.93
CA ALA A 70 1.42 3.48 -7.77
C ALA A 70 -0.01 4.04 -7.75
N HIS A 71 -0.20 5.31 -8.15
CA HIS A 71 -1.54 5.90 -8.30
C HIS A 71 -2.35 5.22 -9.40
N GLN A 72 -1.72 4.90 -10.55
CA GLN A 72 -2.40 4.19 -11.63
C GLN A 72 -2.79 2.76 -11.22
N ALA A 73 -1.87 2.01 -10.61
CA ALA A 73 -2.15 0.65 -10.16
C ALA A 73 -3.28 0.60 -9.10
N ALA A 74 -3.34 1.58 -8.19
CA ALA A 74 -4.42 1.70 -7.23
C ALA A 74 -5.76 2.06 -7.90
N ALA A 75 -5.75 2.93 -8.92
CA ALA A 75 -6.95 3.24 -9.70
C ALA A 75 -7.48 1.99 -10.43
N ASP A 76 -6.59 1.21 -11.04
CA ASP A 76 -6.96 -0.03 -11.72
C ASP A 76 -7.54 -1.07 -10.74
N LEU A 77 -6.93 -1.21 -9.55
CA LEU A 77 -7.39 -2.13 -8.50
C LEU A 77 -8.78 -1.76 -7.97
N LEU A 78 -9.05 -0.47 -7.77
CA LEU A 78 -10.30 0.03 -7.21
C LEU A 78 -11.37 0.33 -8.27
N GLY A 79 -11.02 0.29 -9.55
CA GLY A 79 -11.90 0.69 -10.65
C GLY A 79 -12.21 2.19 -10.68
N ALA A 80 -11.28 3.04 -10.24
CA ALA A 80 -11.44 4.49 -10.29
C ALA A 80 -11.36 5.00 -11.74
N ALA A 81 -12.04 6.11 -12.05
CA ALA A 81 -12.04 6.66 -13.41
C ALA A 81 -10.69 7.32 -13.76
N SER A 82 -9.91 7.71 -12.74
CA SER A 82 -8.63 8.38 -12.92
C SER A 82 -7.69 8.15 -11.73
N PRO A 83 -6.36 8.05 -11.94
CA PRO A 83 -5.37 8.04 -10.86
C PRO A 83 -5.39 9.31 -10.00
N ARG A 84 -5.99 10.40 -10.49
CA ARG A 84 -6.16 11.65 -9.72
C ARG A 84 -7.23 11.55 -8.63
N GLU A 85 -8.07 10.52 -8.65
CA GLU A 85 -9.06 10.24 -7.60
C GLU A 85 -8.46 9.41 -6.45
N ILE A 86 -7.20 8.97 -6.60
CA ILE A 86 -6.48 8.21 -5.58
C ILE A 86 -5.68 9.15 -4.69
N ALA A 87 -5.84 9.02 -3.37
CA ALA A 87 -5.03 9.70 -2.38
C ALA A 87 -4.34 8.67 -1.46
N PHE A 88 -3.00 8.72 -1.40
CA PHE A 88 -2.24 7.94 -0.43
C PHE A 88 -2.12 8.68 0.89
N GLY A 89 -2.17 7.92 1.99
CA GLY A 89 -1.91 8.41 3.33
C GLY A 89 -1.38 7.30 4.23
N PRO A 90 -1.06 7.62 5.50
CA PRO A 90 -0.32 6.70 6.37
C PRO A 90 -1.05 5.40 6.68
N ASN A 91 -2.38 5.45 6.83
CA ASN A 91 -3.25 4.31 7.11
C ASN A 91 -4.72 4.73 6.97
N MET A 92 -5.64 3.75 7.02
CA MET A 92 -7.08 3.97 6.94
C MET A 92 -7.57 4.97 8.00
N THR A 93 -7.20 4.79 9.27
CA THR A 93 -7.68 5.64 10.38
C THR A 93 -7.32 7.11 10.17
N THR A 94 -6.08 7.43 9.79
CA THR A 94 -5.64 8.79 9.53
C THR A 94 -6.35 9.41 8.32
N LEU A 95 -6.58 8.62 7.26
CA LEU A 95 -7.34 9.05 6.08
C LEU A 95 -8.80 9.35 6.44
N THR A 96 -9.46 8.48 7.21
CA THR A 96 -10.84 8.67 7.65
C THR A 96 -10.99 9.94 8.49
N PHE A 97 -10.06 10.23 9.40
CA PHE A 97 -10.08 11.51 10.12
C PHE A 97 -9.83 12.73 9.23
N SER A 98 -9.04 12.59 8.16
CA SER A 98 -8.82 13.67 7.21
C SER A 98 -10.09 13.94 6.40
N LEU A 99 -10.75 12.88 5.95
CA LEU A 99 -12.04 12.94 5.26
C LEU A 99 -13.13 13.54 6.16
N SER A 100 -13.25 13.08 7.41
CA SER A 100 -14.28 13.57 8.33
C SER A 100 -14.11 15.06 8.63
N ARG A 101 -12.88 15.55 8.81
CA ARG A 101 -12.61 16.99 8.99
C ARG A 101 -12.88 17.80 7.72
N ALA A 102 -12.70 17.21 6.54
CA ALA A 102 -13.01 17.87 5.28
C ALA A 102 -14.53 18.01 5.08
N LEU A 103 -15.27 16.92 5.23
CA LEU A 103 -16.73 16.89 5.08
C LEU A 103 -17.46 17.59 6.22
N GLY A 104 -16.98 17.47 7.45
CA GLY A 104 -17.62 18.06 8.64
C GLY A 104 -17.74 19.58 8.58
N ARG A 105 -16.92 20.26 7.78
CA ARG A 105 -17.05 21.71 7.51
C ARG A 105 -18.29 22.07 6.67
N GLN A 106 -18.91 21.09 6.03
CA GLN A 106 -20.11 21.25 5.22
C GLN A 106 -21.39 20.86 5.98
N LEU A 107 -21.26 20.28 7.17
CA LEU A 107 -22.39 19.83 7.99
C LEU A 107 -22.89 20.96 8.90
N GLY A 108 -24.21 21.04 9.07
CA GLY A 108 -24.89 22.00 9.93
C GLY A 108 -25.93 21.36 10.86
N PRO A 109 -26.63 22.18 11.65
CA PRO A 109 -27.68 21.68 12.54
C PRO A 109 -28.79 20.96 11.76
N GLY A 110 -29.10 19.73 12.16
CA GLY A 110 -30.14 18.90 11.53
C GLY A 110 -29.62 17.92 10.48
N ASP A 111 -28.35 18.00 10.08
CA ASP A 111 -27.73 16.99 9.21
C ASP A 111 -27.43 15.70 10.00
N GLU A 112 -27.48 14.56 9.31
CA GLU A 112 -27.26 13.23 9.89
C GLU A 112 -26.04 12.54 9.25
N ILE A 113 -25.27 11.82 10.08
CA ILE A 113 -24.20 10.91 9.66
C ILE A 113 -24.58 9.52 10.14
N VAL A 114 -24.52 8.51 9.26
CA VAL A 114 -24.84 7.11 9.55
C VAL A 114 -23.58 6.24 9.48
#